data_AF-A0A815CMQ1-F1
#
_entry.id   AF-A0A815CMQ1-F1
#
_cell.length_a   1.000
_cell.length_b   1.000
_cell.length_c   1.000
_cell.angle_alpha   90.00
_cell.angle_beta   90.00
_cell.angle_gamma   90.00
#
_symmetry.space_group_name_H-M   'P 1'
#
loop_
_entity.id
_entity.type
_entity.pdbx_description
1 polymer ?
#
loop_
_entity_poly.entity_id
_entity_poly.type
_entity_poly.pdbx_seq_one_letter_code
_entity_poly.pdbx_strand_id
1 'polypeptide(L)'
;MDELIIPVGELDKVSAAGTVFVYHGVKHSHSYVSQACTVNIVKKIFPDCTSGHNISCGKTKSHEICCNVLGVKRGLIGFIEQATETAIGIKNMLKGVLTENDVDLKKIVSLGANNTNMNYGCNHSVYFFQSHDGQCVLYFLQNILFDLQRSNLQLQRTNTTIVDLLRIIGSLVTSLQRRIDTNYFGFKSKQILNELPKEKKDALSKSFLTYIQRIIQYITNYFDQNRELYEAVSFLSKTDIDNIEFDCLINCIFALIVDGVELDLLFIDYNEILSTLKIIKRSGRSLRDLTLVLPSGVKNDPTVEN
;
A
#
# COMPACT_ATOMS: atom_id res chain seq x y z
N MET A 1 12.60 -43.12 28.10
CA MET A 1 11.98 -41.80 28.23
C MET A 1 11.75 -41.34 26.81
N ASP A 2 10.61 -41.72 26.27
CA ASP A 2 10.21 -41.36 24.91
C ASP A 2 9.63 -39.94 24.98
N GLU A 3 10.27 -38.99 24.30
CA GLU A 3 9.75 -37.64 24.17
C GLU A 3 8.40 -37.69 23.45
N LEU A 4 7.38 -37.24 24.16
CA LEU A 4 6.01 -37.11 23.68
C LEU A 4 5.99 -36.08 22.54
N ILE A 5 6.13 -36.53 21.29
CA ILE A 5 5.93 -35.67 20.11
C ILE A 5 4.44 -35.37 20.03
N ILE A 6 4.04 -34.21 20.56
CA ILE A 6 2.69 -33.68 20.45
C ILE A 6 2.48 -33.29 18.97
N PRO A 7 1.46 -33.82 18.28
CA PRO A 7 1.19 -33.45 16.91
C PRO A 7 0.82 -31.96 16.85
N VAL A 8 1.68 -31.18 16.21
CA VAL A 8 1.48 -29.75 15.95
C VAL A 8 0.24 -29.59 15.07
N GLY A 9 -0.81 -28.95 15.59
CA GLY A 9 -2.06 -28.74 14.86
C GLY A 9 -1.85 -27.90 13.60
N GLU A 10 -2.75 -27.98 12.62
CA GLU A 10 -2.65 -27.16 11.39
C GLU A 10 -2.53 -25.66 11.70
N LEU A 11 -3.22 -25.19 12.73
CA LEU A 11 -3.18 -23.80 13.18
C LEU A 11 -1.78 -23.36 13.64
N ASP A 12 -1.04 -24.26 14.28
CA ASP A 12 0.34 -24.01 14.75
C ASP A 12 1.32 -24.03 13.58
N LYS A 13 1.09 -24.87 12.55
CA LYS A 13 1.89 -24.86 11.31
C LYS A 13 1.70 -23.58 10.52
N VAL A 14 0.47 -23.07 10.43
CA VAL A 14 0.15 -21.79 9.78
C VAL A 14 0.78 -20.61 10.54
N SER A 15 0.72 -20.64 11.87
CA SER A 15 1.33 -19.61 12.73
C SER A 15 2.86 -19.61 12.62
N ALA A 16 3.49 -20.80 12.58
CA ALA A 16 4.92 -20.94 12.35
C ALA A 16 5.33 -20.45 10.96
N ALA A 17 4.57 -20.80 9.91
CA ALA A 17 4.80 -20.32 8.55
C ALA A 17 4.72 -18.79 8.47
N GLY A 18 3.68 -18.19 9.05
CA GLY A 18 3.52 -16.74 9.13
C GLY A 18 4.68 -16.06 9.85
N THR A 19 5.12 -16.62 10.97
CA THR A 19 6.27 -16.11 11.74
C THR A 19 7.57 -16.19 10.95
N VAL A 20 7.80 -17.28 10.22
CA VAL A 20 8.98 -17.45 9.36
C VAL A 20 8.99 -16.43 8.22
N PHE A 21 7.85 -16.15 7.59
CA PHE A 21 7.76 -15.11 6.56
C PHE A 21 8.01 -13.70 7.12
N VAL A 22 7.46 -13.39 8.30
CA VAL A 22 7.70 -12.11 8.99
C VAL A 22 9.17 -11.95 9.35
N TYR A 23 9.79 -12.98 9.96
CA TYR A 23 11.20 -12.98 10.30
C TYR A 23 12.08 -12.82 9.05
N HIS A 24 11.78 -13.58 8.00
CA HIS A 24 12.51 -13.52 6.72
C HIS A 24 12.39 -12.14 6.05
N GLY A 25 11.19 -11.57 6.01
CA GLY A 25 10.93 -10.23 5.49
C GLY A 25 11.69 -9.15 6.26
N VAL A 26 11.67 -9.21 7.60
CA VAL A 26 12.36 -8.21 8.45
C VAL A 26 13.88 -8.33 8.36
N LYS A 27 14.43 -9.55 8.34
CA LYS A 27 15.89 -9.76 8.32
C LYS A 27 16.54 -9.63 6.95
N HIS A 28 15.85 -9.94 5.86
CA HIS A 28 16.45 -10.05 4.54
C HIS A 28 15.86 -9.09 3.47
N SER A 29 14.93 -8.18 3.79
CA SER A 29 14.22 -7.33 2.79
C SER A 29 15.09 -6.48 1.84
N HIS A 30 16.38 -6.29 2.09
CA HIS A 30 17.21 -5.34 1.34
C HIS A 30 18.05 -5.93 0.18
N SER A 31 17.88 -7.21 -0.19
CA SER A 31 18.69 -7.84 -1.26
C SER A 31 17.89 -8.78 -2.14
N TYR A 32 18.27 -8.93 -3.42
CA TYR A 32 17.70 -9.97 -4.30
C TYR A 32 17.97 -11.40 -3.80
N VAL A 33 18.96 -11.58 -2.91
CA VAL A 33 19.21 -12.85 -2.22
C VAL A 33 18.01 -13.27 -1.38
N SER A 34 17.27 -12.31 -0.82
CA SER A 34 16.06 -12.61 -0.05
C SER A 34 14.99 -13.28 -0.88
N GLN A 35 14.90 -12.94 -2.17
CA GLN A 35 13.96 -13.55 -3.11
C GLN A 35 14.34 -15.00 -3.43
N ALA A 36 15.63 -15.35 -3.47
CA ALA A 36 16.04 -16.75 -3.57
C ALA A 36 15.68 -17.53 -2.29
N CYS A 37 15.91 -16.93 -1.12
CA CYS A 37 15.54 -17.52 0.16
C CYS A 37 14.02 -17.69 0.31
N THR A 38 13.22 -16.71 -0.13
CA THR A 38 11.75 -16.78 -0.13
C THR A 38 11.26 -17.96 -0.96
N VAL A 39 11.84 -18.18 -2.15
CA VAL A 39 11.50 -19.35 -2.98
C VAL A 39 11.81 -20.67 -2.27
N ASN A 40 12.94 -20.77 -1.57
CA ASN A 40 13.28 -21.96 -0.80
C ASN A 40 12.36 -22.17 0.42
N ILE A 41 11.94 -21.08 1.07
CA ILE A 41 10.99 -21.10 2.18
C ILE A 41 9.61 -21.55 1.71
N VAL A 42 9.12 -21.02 0.59
CA VAL A 42 7.84 -21.41 -0.02
C VAL A 42 7.80 -22.91 -0.32
N LYS A 43 8.88 -23.49 -0.84
CA LYS A 43 8.96 -24.94 -1.10
C LYS A 43 8.94 -25.80 0.15
N LYS A 44 9.49 -25.30 1.26
CA LYS A 44 9.53 -26.00 2.55
C LYS A 44 8.22 -25.90 3.33
N ILE A 45 7.55 -24.74 3.25
CA ILE A 45 6.28 -24.49 3.93
C ILE A 45 5.12 -25.17 3.20
N PHE A 46 5.18 -25.22 1.86
CA PHE A 46 4.15 -25.83 1.03
C PHE A 46 4.72 -27.00 0.21
N PRO A 47 5.07 -28.13 0.85
CA PRO A 47 5.67 -29.27 0.17
C PRO A 47 4.72 -29.90 -0.87
N ASP A 48 3.41 -29.86 -0.61
CA ASP A 48 2.40 -30.48 -1.46
C ASP A 48 1.90 -29.57 -2.59
N CYS A 49 2.38 -28.32 -2.65
CA CYS A 49 1.98 -27.35 -3.66
C CYS A 49 2.86 -27.46 -4.91
N THR A 50 2.34 -28.13 -5.94
CA THR A 50 2.97 -28.26 -7.26
C THR A 50 3.33 -26.90 -7.88
N SER A 51 2.44 -25.91 -7.77
CA SER A 51 2.70 -24.54 -8.22
C SER A 51 3.86 -23.88 -7.46
N GLY A 52 3.96 -24.10 -6.15
CA GLY A 52 5.05 -23.58 -5.30
C GLY A 52 6.41 -24.21 -5.61
N HIS A 53 6.44 -25.48 -6.00
CA HIS A 53 7.65 -26.17 -6.44
C HIS A 53 8.19 -25.67 -7.78
N ASN A 54 7.30 -25.21 -8.66
CA ASN A 54 7.66 -24.62 -9.96
C ASN A 54 8.21 -23.19 -9.84
N ILE A 55 8.01 -22.52 -8.69
CA ILE A 55 8.65 -21.23 -8.43
C ILE A 55 10.16 -21.46 -8.28
N SER A 56 10.93 -20.85 -9.18
CA SER A 56 12.38 -20.97 -9.24
C SER A 56 13.02 -19.62 -9.60
N CYS A 57 14.31 -19.50 -9.31
CA CYS A 57 15.15 -18.38 -9.75
C CYS A 57 14.66 -16.99 -9.29
N GLY A 58 14.03 -16.88 -8.11
CA GLY A 58 13.46 -15.62 -7.60
C GLY A 58 14.46 -14.45 -7.57
N LYS A 59 15.73 -14.72 -7.23
CA LYS A 59 16.83 -13.74 -7.31
C LYS A 59 17.07 -13.26 -8.76
N THR A 60 17.24 -14.18 -9.69
CA THR A 60 17.55 -13.88 -11.10
C THR A 60 16.39 -13.13 -11.77
N LYS A 61 15.15 -13.59 -11.56
CA LYS A 61 13.95 -12.94 -12.11
C LYS A 61 13.75 -11.53 -11.55
N SER A 62 13.91 -11.35 -10.24
CA SER A 62 13.81 -10.02 -9.62
C SER A 62 14.91 -9.08 -10.09
N HIS A 63 16.12 -9.60 -10.30
CA HIS A 63 17.25 -8.84 -10.85
C HIS A 63 16.95 -8.38 -12.29
N GLU A 64 16.51 -9.29 -13.16
CA GLU A 64 16.14 -8.99 -14.54
C GLU A 64 15.03 -7.93 -14.64
N ILE A 65 13.97 -8.06 -13.83
CA ILE A 65 12.88 -7.07 -13.81
C ILE A 65 13.39 -5.70 -13.35
N CYS A 66 14.18 -5.63 -12.28
CA CYS A 66 14.69 -4.35 -11.81
C CYS A 66 15.66 -3.70 -12.80
N CYS A 67 16.56 -4.48 -13.42
CA CYS A 67 17.61 -3.93 -14.27
C CYS A 67 17.13 -3.63 -15.69
N ASN A 68 16.31 -4.51 -16.27
CA ASN A 68 15.94 -4.43 -17.69
C ASN A 68 14.54 -3.83 -17.92
N VAL A 69 13.64 -3.88 -16.93
CA VAL A 69 12.29 -3.28 -17.04
C VAL A 69 12.22 -1.93 -16.32
N LEU A 70 12.72 -1.86 -15.08
CA LEU A 70 12.68 -0.62 -14.28
C LEU A 70 13.90 0.29 -14.50
N GLY A 71 14.90 -0.16 -15.27
CA GLY A 71 16.09 0.62 -15.60
C GLY A 71 17.05 0.86 -14.43
N VAL A 72 16.92 0.11 -13.32
CA VAL A 72 17.79 0.25 -12.15
C VAL A 72 19.14 -0.41 -12.44
N LYS A 73 20.15 0.40 -12.76
CA LYS A 73 21.51 -0.10 -13.01
C LYS A 73 22.26 -0.26 -11.69
N ARG A 74 22.88 -1.43 -11.50
CA ARG A 74 23.86 -1.66 -10.44
C ARG A 74 25.25 -1.63 -11.07
N GLY A 75 26.11 -0.76 -10.57
CA GLY A 75 27.51 -0.66 -10.99
C GLY A 75 28.42 -0.76 -9.79
N LEU A 76 29.50 -1.53 -9.92
CA LEU A 76 30.64 -1.42 -9.02
C LEU A 76 31.49 -0.25 -9.52
N ILE A 77 31.62 0.79 -8.68
CA ILE A 77 32.36 2.01 -9.05
C ILE A 77 33.87 1.84 -8.78
N GLY A 78 34.25 0.98 -7.82
CA GLY A 78 35.65 0.64 -7.58
C GLY A 78 35.84 -0.19 -6.31
N PHE A 79 37.05 -0.73 -6.16
CA PHE A 79 37.54 -1.27 -4.90
C PHE A 79 38.44 -0.23 -4.26
N ILE A 80 38.21 0.05 -2.98
CA ILE A 80 38.89 1.14 -2.28
C ILE A 80 39.42 0.56 -0.98
N GLU A 81 40.73 0.68 -0.81
CA GLU A 81 41.40 0.30 0.42
C GLU A 81 41.63 1.57 1.24
N GLN A 82 41.06 1.62 2.45
CA GLN A 82 41.19 2.79 3.31
C GLN A 82 41.51 2.35 4.74
N ALA A 83 42.72 2.69 5.19
CA ALA A 83 43.17 2.42 6.56
C ALA A 83 42.51 3.34 7.61
N THR A 84 41.97 4.49 7.20
CA THR A 84 41.33 5.46 8.09
C THR A 84 39.82 5.27 8.12
N GLU A 85 39.30 4.59 9.14
CA GLU A 85 37.85 4.35 9.32
C GLU A 85 37.07 5.56 9.89
N THR A 86 37.65 6.77 9.83
CA THR A 86 36.98 7.97 10.32
C THR A 86 35.95 8.48 9.31
N ALA A 87 34.87 9.11 9.79
CA ALA A 87 33.80 9.63 8.93
C ALA A 87 34.30 10.67 7.90
N ILE A 88 35.29 11.49 8.30
CA ILE A 88 35.90 12.49 7.42
C ILE A 88 36.74 11.80 6.34
N GLY A 89 37.54 10.81 6.73
CA GLY A 89 38.34 10.03 5.80
C GLY A 89 37.47 9.38 4.73
N ILE A 90 36.41 8.70 5.14
CA ILE A 90 35.51 7.99 4.23
C ILE A 90 34.74 8.97 3.31
N LYS A 91 34.29 10.14 3.79
CA LYS A 91 33.64 11.13 2.89
C LYS A 91 34.59 11.67 1.84
N ASN A 92 35.82 12.04 2.21
CA ASN A 92 36.78 12.61 1.26
C ASN A 92 37.14 11.59 0.17
N MET A 93 37.29 10.32 0.57
CA MET A 93 37.45 9.21 -0.34
C MET A 93 36.24 9.05 -1.28
N LEU A 94 35.01 9.02 -0.74
CA LEU A 94 33.80 8.90 -1.56
C LEU A 94 33.69 10.05 -2.57
N LYS A 95 33.99 11.28 -2.15
CA LYS A 95 34.01 12.44 -3.04
C LYS A 95 35.01 12.26 -4.19
N GLY A 96 36.21 11.76 -3.90
CA GLY A 96 37.24 11.47 -4.90
C GLY A 96 36.73 10.47 -5.94
N VAL A 97 36.28 9.30 -5.49
CA VAL A 97 35.79 8.23 -6.38
C VAL A 97 34.57 8.66 -7.20
N LEU A 98 33.65 9.40 -6.61
CA LEU A 98 32.49 9.91 -7.35
C LEU A 98 32.89 10.94 -8.41
N THR A 99 33.86 11.81 -8.10
CA THR A 99 34.38 12.80 -9.06
C THR A 99 35.13 12.12 -10.21
N GLU A 100 35.96 11.11 -9.91
CA GLU A 100 36.68 10.30 -10.90
C GLU A 100 35.74 9.57 -11.87
N ASN A 101 34.53 9.24 -11.43
CA ASN A 101 33.54 8.52 -12.22
C ASN A 101 32.44 9.44 -12.79
N ASP A 102 32.65 10.76 -12.80
CA ASP A 102 31.70 11.77 -13.30
C ASP A 102 30.30 11.70 -12.65
N VAL A 103 30.25 11.25 -11.39
CA VAL A 103 29.02 11.19 -10.59
C VAL A 103 28.91 12.44 -9.74
N ASP A 104 28.04 13.36 -10.17
CA ASP A 104 27.73 14.56 -9.39
C ASP A 104 27.14 14.18 -8.01
N LEU A 105 27.83 14.59 -6.95
CA LEU A 105 27.40 14.43 -5.56
C LEU A 105 25.98 14.97 -5.29
N LYS A 106 25.52 15.96 -6.05
CA LYS A 106 24.16 16.52 -5.92
C LYS A 106 23.08 15.55 -6.41
N LYS A 107 23.43 14.57 -7.22
CA LYS A 107 22.50 13.53 -7.72
C LYS A 107 22.41 12.32 -6.79
N ILE A 108 23.17 12.31 -5.69
CA ILE A 108 23.17 11.22 -4.71
C ILE A 108 22.06 11.43 -3.69
N VAL A 109 21.10 10.50 -3.68
CA VAL A 109 19.92 10.57 -2.82
C VAL A 109 20.18 9.92 -1.46
N SER A 110 21.00 8.86 -1.41
CA SER A 110 21.32 8.15 -0.17
C SER A 110 22.66 7.42 -0.25
N LEU A 111 23.29 7.21 0.90
CA LEU A 111 24.48 6.37 1.09
C LEU A 111 24.16 5.34 2.17
N GLY A 112 24.44 4.07 1.90
CA GLY A 112 24.24 2.97 2.85
C GLY A 112 25.56 2.25 3.11
N ALA A 113 25.91 2.09 4.39
CA ALA A 113 27.06 1.30 4.83
C ALA A 113 26.67 0.51 6.10
N ASN A 114 27.36 -0.60 6.34
CA ASN A 114 27.21 -1.38 7.58
C ASN A 114 27.82 -0.66 8.81
N ASN A 115 28.71 0.32 8.59
CA ASN A 115 29.35 1.09 9.65
C ASN A 115 28.65 2.44 9.85
N THR A 116 28.00 2.61 11.01
CA THR A 116 27.13 3.74 11.38
C THR A 116 27.88 5.06 11.58
N ASN A 117 29.22 5.05 11.65
CA ASN A 117 30.01 6.24 11.98
C ASN A 117 29.94 7.34 10.91
N MET A 118 29.63 7.00 9.65
CA MET A 118 29.34 7.97 8.59
C MET A 118 28.00 8.71 8.78
N ASN A 119 27.08 8.11 9.54
CA ASN A 119 25.75 8.65 9.85
C ASN A 119 25.68 9.34 11.20
N TYR A 120 26.75 9.29 12.01
CA TYR A 120 26.79 9.85 13.36
C TYR A 120 27.88 10.92 13.46
N GLY A 121 27.45 12.18 13.49
CA GLY A 121 28.34 13.34 13.62
C GLY A 121 27.71 14.59 13.02
N CYS A 122 28.07 15.76 13.55
CA CYS A 122 27.55 17.08 13.16
C CYS A 122 27.85 17.49 11.70
N ASN A 123 28.48 16.61 10.93
CA ASN A 123 28.60 16.72 9.49
C ASN A 123 28.76 15.28 8.93
N HIS A 124 28.31 15.03 7.69
CA HIS A 124 28.83 13.98 6.75
C HIS A 124 27.90 12.83 6.27
N SER A 125 26.58 12.86 6.48
CA SER A 125 25.63 12.17 5.57
C SER A 125 24.85 13.19 4.73
N VAL A 126 25.10 13.13 3.42
CA VAL A 126 24.40 13.79 2.28
C VAL A 126 24.29 15.32 2.33
N TYR A 127 24.95 16.00 1.39
CA TYR A 127 24.83 17.47 1.13
C TYR A 127 23.37 17.94 1.03
N PHE A 128 22.46 17.04 0.63
CA PHE A 128 21.02 17.24 0.66
C PHE A 128 20.50 17.70 2.03
N PHE A 129 20.94 17.08 3.13
CA PHE A 129 20.54 17.46 4.49
C PHE A 129 21.18 18.76 5.00
N GLN A 130 22.23 19.26 4.33
CA GLN A 130 22.92 20.51 4.72
C GLN A 130 22.34 21.74 4.03
N SER A 131 21.56 21.57 2.96
CA SER A 131 20.88 22.66 2.28
C SER A 131 19.51 22.93 2.92
N HIS A 132 19.17 24.21 3.15
CA HIS A 132 17.80 24.61 3.56
C HIS A 132 16.74 24.05 2.60
N ASP A 133 17.10 23.94 1.31
CA ASP A 133 16.27 23.34 0.26
C ASP A 133 15.95 21.86 0.55
N GLY A 134 16.94 21.04 0.89
CA GLY A 134 16.71 19.62 1.19
C GLY A 134 15.97 19.37 2.49
N GLN A 135 16.19 20.20 3.52
CA GLN A 135 15.38 20.15 4.75
C GLN A 135 13.89 20.44 4.45
N CYS A 136 13.62 21.41 3.58
CA CYS A 136 12.27 21.70 3.11
C CYS A 136 11.63 20.50 2.38
N VAL A 137 12.38 19.85 1.50
CA VAL A 137 11.90 18.67 0.76
C VAL A 137 11.56 17.51 1.70
N LEU A 138 12.35 17.30 2.75
CA LEU A 138 12.10 16.22 3.72
C LEU A 138 10.83 16.46 4.52
N TYR A 139 10.57 17.69 4.98
CA TYR A 139 9.32 17.99 5.67
C TYR A 139 8.10 17.86 4.75
N PHE A 140 8.26 18.22 3.47
CA PHE A 140 7.24 17.97 2.47
C PHE A 140 6.96 16.47 2.31
N LEU A 141 8.01 15.66 2.10
CA LEU A 141 7.89 14.22 1.96
C LEU A 141 7.29 13.58 3.21
N GLN A 142 7.73 13.96 4.41
CA GLN A 142 7.16 13.47 5.67
C GLN A 142 5.65 13.73 5.74
N ASN A 143 5.20 14.88 5.26
CA ASN A 143 3.79 15.24 5.31
C ASN A 143 2.95 14.47 4.26
N ILE A 144 3.45 14.32 3.03
CA ILE A 144 2.73 13.61 1.97
C ILE A 144 2.78 12.09 2.18
N LEU A 145 3.95 11.53 2.52
CA LEU A 145 4.12 10.10 2.74
C LEU A 145 3.26 9.59 3.91
N PHE A 146 3.01 10.42 4.91
CA PHE A 146 2.10 10.05 6.00
C PHE A 146 0.67 9.78 5.50
N ASP A 147 0.12 10.66 4.67
CA ASP A 147 -1.22 10.48 4.09
C ASP A 147 -1.28 9.26 3.16
N LEU A 148 -0.24 9.06 2.35
CA LEU A 148 -0.12 7.89 1.47
C LEU A 148 -0.03 6.59 2.27
N GLN A 149 0.83 6.55 3.29
CA GLN A 149 1.01 5.37 4.12
C GLN A 149 -0.24 5.03 4.91
N ARG A 150 -0.93 6.04 5.45
CA ARG A 150 -2.20 5.85 6.15
C ARG A 150 -3.24 5.19 5.24
N SER A 151 -3.37 5.68 4.01
CA SER A 151 -4.31 5.13 3.02
C SER A 151 -3.92 3.72 2.61
N ASN A 152 -2.62 3.47 2.38
CA ASN A 152 -2.08 2.15 2.05
C ASN A 152 -2.38 1.11 3.15
N LEU A 153 -2.17 1.47 4.42
CA LEU A 153 -2.51 0.60 5.55
C LEU A 153 -4.00 0.31 5.66
N GLN A 154 -4.86 1.26 5.25
CA GLN A 154 -6.31 1.00 5.21
C GLN A 154 -6.68 0.02 4.11
N LEU A 155 -6.04 0.09 2.94
CA LEU A 155 -6.27 -0.82 1.83
C LEU A 155 -5.78 -2.25 2.12
N GLN A 156 -4.77 -2.41 2.97
CA GLN A 156 -4.19 -3.71 3.33
C GLN A 156 -4.99 -4.46 4.41
N ARG A 157 -6.08 -3.90 4.93
CA ARG A 157 -6.89 -4.59 5.95
C ARG A 157 -7.59 -5.80 5.33
N THR A 158 -7.69 -6.89 6.09
CA THR A 158 -8.32 -8.15 5.65
C THR A 158 -9.78 -7.99 5.23
N ASN A 159 -10.48 -7.00 5.80
CA ASN A 159 -11.91 -6.79 5.61
C ASN A 159 -12.20 -5.55 4.76
N THR A 160 -11.25 -5.09 3.94
CA THR A 160 -11.47 -3.94 3.05
C THR A 160 -12.40 -4.35 1.93
N THR A 161 -13.60 -3.77 1.90
CA THR A 161 -14.57 -3.99 0.82
C THR A 161 -14.27 -3.12 -0.39
N ILE A 162 -14.88 -3.42 -1.55
CA ILE A 162 -14.79 -2.57 -2.74
C ILE A 162 -15.33 -1.14 -2.48
N VAL A 163 -16.32 -1.03 -1.60
CA VAL A 163 -16.90 0.22 -1.14
C VAL A 163 -15.92 1.01 -0.28
N ASP A 164 -15.21 0.33 0.63
CA ASP A 164 -14.13 0.94 1.40
C ASP A 164 -12.98 1.40 0.50
N LEU A 165 -12.64 0.63 -0.53
CA LEU A 165 -11.61 0.99 -1.50
C LEU A 165 -11.95 2.31 -2.21
N LEU A 166 -13.18 2.47 -2.71
CA LEU A 166 -13.65 3.73 -3.32
C LEU A 166 -13.53 4.90 -2.33
N ARG A 167 -13.98 4.70 -1.09
CA ARG A 167 -13.94 5.73 -0.04
C ARG A 167 -12.51 6.13 0.33
N ILE A 168 -11.61 5.16 0.50
CA ILE A 168 -10.21 5.39 0.88
C ILE A 168 -9.48 6.13 -0.23
N ILE A 169 -9.57 5.64 -1.47
CA ILE A 169 -8.91 6.26 -2.63
C ILE A 169 -9.49 7.65 -2.90
N GLY A 170 -10.82 7.80 -2.91
CA GLY A 170 -11.48 9.09 -3.12
C GLY A 170 -11.09 10.13 -2.07
N SER A 171 -11.01 9.73 -0.80
CA SER A 171 -10.53 10.59 0.29
C SER A 171 -9.07 11.01 0.10
N LEU A 172 -8.19 10.07 -0.28
CA LEU A 172 -6.78 10.35 -0.55
C LEU A 172 -6.62 11.34 -1.71
N VAL A 173 -7.27 11.07 -2.86
CA VAL A 173 -7.21 11.95 -4.04
C VAL A 173 -7.74 13.33 -3.71
N THR A 174 -8.87 13.43 -3.00
CA THR A 174 -9.45 14.71 -2.56
C THR A 174 -8.48 15.48 -1.65
N SER A 175 -7.82 14.80 -0.71
CA SER A 175 -6.81 15.41 0.17
C SER A 175 -5.63 15.95 -0.63
N LEU A 176 -5.10 15.17 -1.58
CA LEU A 176 -3.99 15.57 -2.44
C LEU A 176 -4.37 16.74 -3.36
N GLN A 177 -5.57 16.71 -3.94
CA GLN A 177 -6.07 17.78 -4.80
C GLN A 177 -6.23 19.10 -4.01
N ARG A 178 -6.80 19.04 -2.80
CA ARG A 178 -6.92 20.21 -1.92
C ARG A 178 -5.57 20.84 -1.61
N ARG A 179 -4.50 20.05 -1.50
CA ARG A 179 -3.13 20.55 -1.28
C ARG A 179 -2.58 21.29 -2.50
N ILE A 180 -2.92 20.86 -3.70
CA ILE A 180 -2.62 21.58 -4.95
C ILE A 180 -3.38 22.91 -4.95
N ASP A 181 -4.70 22.87 -4.75
CA ASP A 181 -5.56 24.05 -4.85
C ASP A 181 -5.20 25.12 -3.81
N THR A 182 -4.79 24.70 -2.62
CA THR A 182 -4.40 25.59 -1.52
C THR A 182 -2.90 25.90 -1.47
N ASN A 183 -2.09 25.31 -2.36
CA ASN A 183 -0.62 25.35 -2.31
C ASN A 183 -0.06 25.01 -0.90
N TYR A 184 -0.59 23.95 -0.28
CA TYR A 184 -0.24 23.55 1.08
C TYR A 184 0.66 22.30 1.12
N PHE A 185 1.92 22.50 1.52
CA PHE A 185 2.98 21.47 1.54
C PHE A 185 3.39 21.01 2.96
N GLY A 186 2.57 21.34 3.96
CA GLY A 186 2.87 21.13 5.38
C GLY A 186 3.45 22.38 6.06
N PHE A 187 3.16 22.53 7.35
CA PHE A 187 3.50 23.74 8.11
C PHE A 187 5.01 24.02 8.15
N LYS A 188 5.83 23.01 8.48
CA LYS A 188 7.30 23.16 8.53
C LYS A 188 7.90 23.49 7.17
N SER A 189 7.43 22.83 6.11
CA SER A 189 7.84 23.13 4.74
C SER A 189 7.49 24.57 4.36
N LYS A 190 6.30 25.05 4.76
CA LYS A 190 5.85 26.43 4.52
C LYS A 190 6.72 27.46 5.25
N GLN A 191 7.14 27.18 6.48
CA GLN A 191 8.05 28.05 7.23
C GLN A 191 9.38 28.21 6.47
N ILE A 192 10.01 27.09 6.10
CA ILE A 192 11.29 27.12 5.38
C ILE A 192 11.14 27.76 3.99
N LEU A 193 10.07 27.46 3.25
CA LEU A 193 9.80 28.08 1.94
C LEU A 193 9.70 29.61 2.01
N ASN A 194 9.25 30.18 3.13
CA ASN A 194 9.14 31.63 3.29
C ASN A 194 10.49 32.29 3.60
N GLU A 195 11.48 31.54 4.08
CA GLU A 195 12.84 32.01 4.34
C GLU A 195 13.74 31.93 3.08
N LEU A 196 13.33 31.16 2.07
CA LEU A 196 14.08 30.97 0.83
C LEU A 196 13.90 32.14 -0.17
N PRO A 197 14.92 32.41 -1.02
CA PRO A 197 14.79 33.36 -2.13
C PRO A 197 13.63 32.98 -3.05
N LYS A 198 12.96 34.00 -3.62
CA LYS A 198 11.76 33.83 -4.45
C LYS A 198 11.94 32.81 -5.58
N GLU A 199 13.05 32.88 -6.31
CA GLU A 199 13.36 31.95 -7.40
C GLU A 199 13.40 30.48 -6.95
N LYS A 200 14.05 30.20 -5.82
CA LYS A 200 14.11 28.85 -5.24
C LYS A 200 12.77 28.39 -4.69
N LYS A 201 12.05 29.29 -4.02
CA LYS A 201 10.70 29.03 -3.49
C LYS A 201 9.76 28.60 -4.62
N ASP A 202 9.77 29.31 -5.74
CA ASP A 202 8.91 29.03 -6.89
C ASP A 202 9.31 27.70 -7.56
N ALA A 203 10.61 27.44 -7.71
CA ALA A 203 11.13 26.18 -8.27
C ALA A 203 10.76 24.96 -7.41
N LEU A 204 10.92 25.04 -6.08
CA LEU A 204 10.55 23.98 -5.15
C LEU A 204 9.04 23.78 -5.09
N SER A 205 8.26 24.85 -5.01
CA SER A 205 6.80 24.77 -4.99
C SER A 205 6.27 24.10 -6.25
N LYS A 206 6.82 24.46 -7.42
CA LYS A 206 6.49 23.79 -8.70
C LYS A 206 6.84 22.31 -8.67
N SER A 207 7.98 21.94 -8.09
CA SER A 207 8.41 20.54 -7.95
C SER A 207 7.47 19.75 -7.04
N PHE A 208 7.03 20.34 -5.92
CA PHE A 208 6.06 19.72 -5.00
C PHE A 208 4.70 19.52 -5.64
N LEU A 209 4.19 20.51 -6.36
CA LEU A 209 2.93 20.38 -7.11
C LEU A 209 3.03 19.28 -8.17
N THR A 210 4.12 19.26 -8.94
CA THR A 210 4.35 18.23 -9.96
C THR A 210 4.40 16.83 -9.34
N TYR A 211 5.02 16.70 -8.16
CA TYR A 211 5.07 15.44 -7.43
C TYR A 211 3.68 14.96 -7.01
N ILE A 212 2.86 15.85 -6.41
CA ILE A 212 1.48 15.50 -6.02
C ILE A 212 0.63 15.14 -7.25
N GLN A 213 0.74 15.91 -8.32
CA GLN A 213 0.04 15.65 -9.58
C GLN A 213 0.37 14.28 -10.17
N ARG A 214 1.65 13.88 -10.14
CA ARG A 214 2.07 12.55 -10.60
C ARG A 214 1.48 11.43 -9.76
N ILE A 215 1.35 11.63 -8.45
CA ILE A 215 0.69 10.65 -7.57
C ILE A 215 -0.78 10.52 -7.91
N ILE A 216 -1.50 11.65 -8.04
CA ILE A 216 -2.91 11.65 -8.43
C ILE A 216 -3.07 10.94 -9.77
N GLN A 217 -2.28 11.33 -10.78
CA GLN A 217 -2.32 10.71 -12.11
C GLN A 217 -2.07 9.19 -12.04
N TYR A 218 -1.10 8.76 -11.24
CA TYR A 218 -0.84 7.33 -11.04
C TYR A 218 -2.07 6.63 -10.45
N ILE A 219 -2.63 7.15 -9.36
CA ILE A 219 -3.82 6.56 -8.71
C ILE A 219 -4.99 6.51 -9.69
N THR A 220 -5.28 7.61 -10.36
CA THR A 220 -6.37 7.75 -11.33
C THR A 220 -6.21 6.79 -12.50
N ASN A 221 -5.00 6.63 -13.08
CA ASN A 221 -4.78 5.70 -14.19
C ASN A 221 -5.10 4.24 -13.85
N TYR A 222 -4.88 3.81 -12.60
CA TYR A 222 -5.22 2.47 -12.15
C TYR A 222 -6.68 2.36 -11.69
N PHE A 223 -7.18 3.40 -11.02
CA PHE A 223 -8.53 3.41 -10.46
C PHE A 223 -9.59 3.57 -11.55
N ASP A 224 -9.35 4.41 -12.55
CA ASP A 224 -10.32 4.73 -13.58
C ASP A 224 -10.67 3.54 -14.49
N GLN A 225 -9.78 2.54 -14.57
CA GLN A 225 -10.03 1.31 -15.34
C GLN A 225 -11.28 0.56 -14.88
N ASN A 226 -11.64 0.67 -13.59
CA ASN A 226 -12.80 0.00 -13.00
C ASN A 226 -13.80 1.02 -12.43
N ARG A 227 -13.77 2.26 -12.93
CA ARG A 227 -14.58 3.35 -12.38
C ARG A 227 -16.07 3.05 -12.41
N GLU A 228 -16.56 2.52 -13.53
CA GLU A 228 -17.98 2.16 -13.69
C GLU A 228 -18.43 1.15 -12.64
N LEU A 229 -17.60 0.13 -12.37
CA LEU A 229 -17.84 -0.83 -11.30
C LEU A 229 -17.90 -0.16 -9.92
N TYR A 230 -16.93 0.71 -9.62
CA TYR A 230 -16.89 1.42 -8.34
C TYR A 230 -18.09 2.36 -8.15
N GLU A 231 -18.49 3.07 -9.19
CA GLU A 231 -19.67 3.93 -9.17
C GLU A 231 -20.95 3.11 -8.99
N ALA A 232 -21.08 1.98 -9.68
CA ALA A 232 -22.22 1.08 -9.58
C ALA A 232 -22.39 0.48 -8.17
N VAL A 233 -21.30 0.17 -7.46
CA VAL A 233 -21.36 -0.37 -6.08
C VAL A 233 -21.36 0.71 -5.00
N SER A 234 -21.12 1.99 -5.36
CA SER A 234 -20.95 3.08 -4.40
C SER A 234 -22.16 3.30 -3.49
N PHE A 235 -23.38 3.01 -3.98
CA PHE A 235 -24.61 3.17 -3.20
C PHE A 235 -24.67 2.28 -1.97
N LEU A 236 -23.92 1.17 -1.95
CA LEU A 236 -23.82 0.26 -0.80
C LEU A 236 -23.11 0.93 0.40
N SER A 237 -22.42 2.06 0.20
CA SER A 237 -21.89 2.89 1.30
C SER A 237 -22.94 3.79 1.97
N LYS A 238 -24.10 3.98 1.35
CA LYS A 238 -25.08 4.98 1.80
C LYS A 238 -25.76 4.51 3.08
N THR A 239 -25.79 5.39 4.07
CA THR A 239 -26.50 5.18 5.34
C THR A 239 -28.01 5.36 5.20
N ASP A 240 -28.44 6.13 4.21
CA ASP A 240 -29.85 6.38 3.90
C ASP A 240 -30.40 5.32 2.95
N ILE A 241 -30.51 4.09 3.47
CA ILE A 241 -30.98 2.93 2.71
C ILE A 241 -32.37 3.17 2.10
N ASP A 242 -33.21 3.98 2.74
CA ASP A 242 -34.57 4.31 2.27
C ASP A 242 -34.58 5.08 0.94
N ASN A 243 -33.45 5.69 0.57
CA ASN A 243 -33.27 6.47 -0.66
C ASN A 243 -32.50 5.69 -1.73
N ILE A 244 -32.24 4.39 -1.53
CA ILE A 244 -31.63 3.54 -2.54
C ILE A 244 -32.73 3.11 -3.51
N GLU A 245 -32.66 3.61 -4.74
CA GLU A 245 -33.57 3.24 -5.83
C GLU A 245 -33.25 1.84 -6.36
N PHE A 246 -34.28 1.12 -6.83
CA PHE A 246 -34.11 -0.22 -7.40
C PHE A 246 -33.16 -0.23 -8.61
N ASP A 247 -33.14 0.84 -9.41
CA ASP A 247 -32.23 0.98 -10.54
C ASP A 247 -30.76 0.92 -10.12
N CYS A 248 -30.41 1.33 -8.89
CA CYS A 248 -29.05 1.18 -8.36
C CYS A 248 -28.66 -0.30 -8.19
N LEU A 249 -29.60 -1.16 -7.79
CA LEU A 249 -29.37 -2.61 -7.67
C LEU A 249 -29.22 -3.26 -9.04
N ILE A 250 -30.04 -2.87 -10.01
CA ILE A 250 -29.95 -3.35 -11.39
C ILE A 250 -28.58 -2.99 -11.98
N ASN A 251 -28.17 -1.73 -11.87
CA ASN A 251 -26.87 -1.25 -12.36
C ASN A 251 -25.70 -2.00 -11.70
N CYS A 252 -25.82 -2.33 -10.41
CA CYS A 252 -24.84 -3.13 -9.68
C CYS A 252 -24.70 -4.55 -10.25
N ILE A 253 -25.82 -5.22 -10.51
CA ILE A 253 -25.86 -6.59 -11.05
C ILE A 253 -25.22 -6.64 -12.43
N PHE A 254 -25.56 -5.68 -13.31
CA PHE A 254 -24.96 -5.59 -14.63
C PHE A 254 -23.46 -5.30 -14.57
N ALA A 255 -23.03 -4.38 -13.70
CA ALA A 255 -21.62 -4.05 -13.54
C ALA A 255 -20.78 -5.22 -12.96
N LEU A 256 -21.38 -6.02 -12.09
CA LEU A 256 -20.74 -7.20 -11.48
C LEU A 256 -20.84 -8.46 -12.36
N ILE A 257 -21.59 -8.42 -13.46
CA ILE A 257 -21.83 -9.56 -14.36
C ILE A 257 -22.35 -10.77 -13.57
N VAL A 258 -23.35 -10.55 -12.72
CA VAL A 258 -23.96 -11.62 -11.92
C VAL A 258 -25.02 -12.33 -12.75
N ASP A 259 -24.71 -13.56 -13.20
CA ASP A 259 -25.65 -14.40 -13.95
C ASP A 259 -26.67 -15.07 -13.02
N GLY A 260 -27.86 -15.35 -13.55
CA GLY A 260 -28.90 -16.14 -12.88
C GLY A 260 -29.74 -15.38 -11.85
N VAL A 261 -29.67 -14.05 -11.82
CA VAL A 261 -30.55 -13.22 -10.98
C VAL A 261 -31.87 -12.96 -11.71
N GLU A 262 -32.98 -13.43 -11.12
CA GLU A 262 -34.33 -13.14 -11.61
C GLU A 262 -34.77 -11.75 -11.10
N LEU A 263 -34.83 -10.77 -12.00
CA LEU A 263 -35.07 -9.37 -11.64
C LEU A 263 -36.44 -9.14 -10.97
N ASP A 264 -37.44 -9.91 -11.34
CA ASP A 264 -38.79 -9.81 -10.75
C ASP A 264 -38.80 -10.28 -9.28
N LEU A 265 -38.12 -11.39 -8.97
CA LEU A 265 -37.94 -11.85 -7.59
C LEU A 265 -37.11 -10.85 -6.78
N LEU A 266 -36.04 -10.31 -7.36
CA LEU A 266 -35.22 -9.29 -6.71
C LEU A 266 -36.02 -8.02 -6.40
N PHE A 267 -36.95 -7.61 -7.28
CA PHE A 267 -37.84 -6.47 -7.02
C PHE A 267 -38.77 -6.73 -5.84
N ILE A 268 -39.29 -7.96 -5.70
CA ILE A 268 -40.10 -8.36 -4.55
C ILE A 268 -39.25 -8.25 -3.27
N ASP A 269 -38.06 -8.87 -3.25
CA ASP A 269 -37.15 -8.85 -2.10
C ASP A 269 -36.76 -7.41 -1.72
N TYR A 270 -36.46 -6.57 -2.71
CA TYR A 270 -36.15 -5.16 -2.50
C TYR A 270 -37.29 -4.42 -1.78
N ASN A 271 -38.53 -4.61 -2.22
CA ASN A 271 -39.70 -3.97 -1.60
C ASN A 271 -39.95 -4.49 -0.17
N GLU A 272 -39.76 -5.78 0.07
CA GLU A 272 -39.88 -6.37 1.40
C GLU A 272 -38.84 -5.79 2.37
N ILE A 273 -37.57 -5.73 1.94
CA ILE A 273 -36.48 -5.13 2.72
C ILE A 273 -36.76 -3.65 3.00
N LEU A 274 -37.17 -2.87 2.00
CA LEU A 274 -37.46 -1.45 2.14
C LEU A 274 -38.63 -1.22 3.13
N SER A 275 -39.67 -2.04 3.05
CA SER A 275 -40.81 -1.98 3.97
C SER A 275 -40.39 -2.28 5.41
N THR A 276 -39.56 -3.30 5.60
CA THR A 276 -39.02 -3.72 6.89
C THR A 276 -38.14 -2.64 7.51
N LEU A 277 -37.26 -2.03 6.72
CA LEU A 277 -36.39 -0.94 7.15
C LEU A 277 -37.18 0.29 7.62
N LYS A 278 -38.26 0.64 6.91
CA LYS A 278 -39.16 1.73 7.33
C LYS A 278 -39.83 1.43 8.68
N ILE A 279 -40.20 0.18 8.94
CA ILE A 279 -40.78 -0.24 10.22
C ILE A 279 -39.74 -0.15 11.35
N ILE A 280 -38.50 -0.60 11.12
CA ILE A 280 -37.41 -0.54 12.10
C ILE A 280 -37.06 0.91 12.45
N LYS A 281 -36.95 1.80 11.46
CA LYS A 281 -36.71 3.23 11.69
C LYS A 281 -37.84 3.90 12.49
N ARG A 282 -39.10 3.60 12.16
CA ARG A 282 -40.27 4.12 12.90
C ARG A 282 -40.34 3.62 14.35
N SER A 283 -39.81 2.43 14.62
CA SER A 283 -39.80 1.83 15.96
C SER A 283 -38.58 2.22 16.81
N GLY A 284 -37.66 3.05 16.29
CA GLY A 284 -36.46 3.50 16.99
C GLY A 284 -35.43 2.40 17.26
N ARG A 285 -35.56 1.25 16.57
CA ARG A 285 -34.68 0.08 16.73
C ARG A 285 -33.44 0.19 15.85
N SER A 286 -32.39 -0.54 16.21
CA SER A 286 -31.11 -0.51 15.52
C SER A 286 -31.14 -1.41 14.29
N LEU A 287 -30.42 -1.04 13.23
CA LEU A 287 -30.19 -1.89 12.04
C LEU A 287 -29.56 -3.26 12.39
N ARG A 288 -28.97 -3.40 13.58
CA ARG A 288 -28.44 -4.70 14.08
C ARG A 288 -29.54 -5.72 14.40
N ASP A 289 -30.80 -5.29 14.47
CA ASP A 289 -31.95 -6.16 14.76
C ASP A 289 -32.56 -6.79 13.49
N LEU A 290 -32.02 -6.50 12.30
CA LEU A 290 -32.48 -7.06 11.00
C LEU A 290 -32.44 -8.58 10.93
N THR A 291 -31.51 -9.22 11.65
CA THR A 291 -31.40 -10.69 11.75
C THR A 291 -32.61 -11.35 12.40
N LEU A 292 -33.48 -10.59 13.08
CA LEU A 292 -34.72 -11.07 13.67
C LEU A 292 -35.93 -10.98 12.73
N VAL A 293 -35.82 -10.25 11.61
CA VAL A 293 -36.97 -9.89 10.77
C VAL A 293 -36.96 -10.57 9.40
N LEU A 294 -35.79 -10.93 8.88
CA LEU A 294 -35.72 -11.78 7.68
C LEU A 294 -36.11 -13.22 8.07
N PRO A 295 -37.09 -13.84 7.40
CA PRO A 295 -37.40 -15.24 7.64
C PRO A 295 -36.15 -16.06 7.35
N SER A 296 -35.75 -16.90 8.31
CA SER A 296 -34.71 -17.90 8.12
C SER A 296 -35.13 -18.84 7.00
N GLY A 297 -34.69 -18.53 5.78
CA GLY A 297 -34.83 -19.40 4.62
C GLY A 297 -34.12 -20.72 4.88
N VAL A 298 -34.89 -21.81 4.71
CA VAL A 298 -34.56 -23.23 4.88
C VAL A 298 -34.53 -23.70 6.34
N LYS A 299 -35.72 -23.98 6.88
CA LYS A 299 -35.86 -25.10 7.82
C LYS A 299 -35.56 -26.37 7.02
N ASN A 300 -34.48 -27.05 7.34
CA ASN A 300 -34.28 -28.45 6.93
C ASN A 300 -35.50 -29.23 7.41
N ASP A 301 -36.26 -29.78 6.48
CA ASP A 301 -37.37 -30.69 6.75
C ASP A 301 -36.79 -32.04 7.20
N PRO A 302 -36.98 -32.48 8.46
CA PRO A 302 -36.52 -33.77 8.90
C PRO A 302 -37.66 -34.79 8.69
N THR A 303 -38.13 -34.96 7.46
CA THR A 303 -39.07 -36.04 7.12
C THR A 303 -38.80 -36.62 5.73
N VAL A 304 -37.68 -37.33 5.59
CA VAL A 304 -37.58 -38.46 4.66
C VAL A 304 -36.89 -39.62 5.38
N GLU A 305 -37.64 -40.26 6.28
CA GLU A 305 -37.51 -41.70 6.50
C GLU A 305 -38.43 -42.39 5.48
N ASN A 306 -37.82 -43.16 4.58
CA ASN A 306 -38.28 -44.45 4.08
C ASN A 306 -37.15 -45.12 3.30
#